data_AF-A0A537TPS0-F1
#
_entry.id   AF-A0A537TPS0-F1
#
_cell.length_a   1.000
_cell.length_b   1.000
_cell.length_c   1.000
_cell.angle_alpha   90.00
_cell.angle_beta   90.00
_cell.angle_gamma   90.00
#
_symmetry.space_group_name_H-M   'P 1'
#
loop_
_entity.id
_entity.type
_entity.pdbx_description
1 polymer ?
#
loop_
_entity_poly.entity_id
_entity_poly.type
_entity_poly.pdbx_seq_one_letter_code
_entity_poly.pdbx_strand_id
1 'polypeptide(L)'
;MLTLIAPPLATFALRFGPPEYAALLVLGLIFLAYMSSTSLPRTLLMACFGLLLGTIDIDNMTGHFRYSFDIAELGDGIGIVPVAIGL
;
A
#
# COMPACT_ATOMS: atom_id res chain seq x y z
N MET A 1 -26.29 11.46 -10.52
CA MET A 1 -25.92 11.91 -9.17
C MET A 1 -24.42 11.81 -8.90
N LEU A 2 -23.76 10.71 -9.28
CA LEU A 2 -22.29 10.58 -9.15
C LEU A 2 -21.52 11.69 -9.89
N THR A 3 -21.94 12.06 -11.11
CA THR A 3 -21.33 13.12 -11.93
C THR A 3 -21.46 14.54 -11.38
N LEU A 4 -22.38 14.80 -10.45
CA LEU A 4 -22.56 16.14 -9.86
C LEU A 4 -21.67 16.33 -8.63
N ILE A 5 -21.42 15.26 -7.88
CA ILE A 5 -20.58 15.25 -6.67
C ILE A 5 -19.12 14.90 -7.01
N ALA A 6 -18.87 14.18 -8.11
CA ALA A 6 -17.54 13.81 -8.58
C ALA A 6 -16.59 15.01 -8.83
N PRO A 7 -16.98 16.09 -9.52
CA PRO A 7 -16.05 17.19 -9.79
C PRO A 7 -15.49 17.88 -8.53
N PRO A 8 -16.30 18.31 -7.55
CA PRO A 8 -15.75 18.94 -6.34
C PRO A 8 -14.90 17.97 -5.51
N LEU A 9 -15.26 16.68 -5.48
CA LEU A 9 -14.46 15.66 -4.80
C LEU A 9 -13.11 15.42 -5.51
N ALA A 10 -13.11 15.39 -6.84
CA ALA A 10 -11.92 15.22 -7.66
C ALA A 10 -10.98 16.43 -7.54
N THR A 11 -11.50 17.66 -7.52
CA THR A 11 -10.68 18.86 -7.29
C THR A 11 -10.06 18.84 -5.89
N PHE A 12 -10.78 18.32 -4.89
CA PHE A 12 -10.24 18.17 -3.54
C PHE A 12 -9.14 17.09 -3.50
N ALA A 13 -9.37 15.93 -4.13
CA ALA A 13 -8.40 14.84 -4.25
C ALA A 13 -7.14 15.26 -5.02
N LEU A 14 -7.26 16.04 -6.09
CA LEU A 14 -6.13 16.56 -6.87
C LEU A 14 -5.29 17.60 -6.10
N ARG A 15 -5.84 18.19 -5.03
CA ARG A 15 -5.08 19.06 -4.11
C ARG A 15 -4.32 18.29 -3.04
N PHE A 16 -4.57 16.98 -2.87
CA PHE A 16 -3.71 16.14 -2.05
C PHE A 16 -2.35 16.06 -2.74
N GLY A 17 -1.37 16.69 -2.13
CA GLY A 17 0.01 16.61 -2.56
C GLY A 17 0.72 15.40 -1.96
N PRO A 18 2.00 15.24 -2.32
CA PRO A 18 2.87 14.23 -1.71
C PRO A 18 2.83 14.20 -0.17
N PRO A 19 2.83 15.34 0.56
CA PRO A 19 2.86 15.29 2.03
C PRO A 19 1.53 14.82 2.64
N GLU A 20 0.38 15.14 2.05
CA GLU A 20 -0.92 14.68 2.56
C GLU A 20 -1.10 13.17 2.39
N TYR A 21 -0.64 12.60 1.27
CA TYR A 21 -0.62 11.15 1.07
C TYR A 21 0.28 10.44 2.09
N ALA A 22 1.48 10.99 2.34
CA ALA A 22 2.37 10.43 3.35
C ALA A 22 1.74 10.49 4.75
N ALA A 23 1.11 11.61 5.11
CA ALA A 23 0.42 11.77 6.39
C ALA A 23 -0.73 10.78 6.57
N LEU A 24 -1.53 10.53 5.53
CA LEU A 24 -2.60 9.53 5.56
C LEU A 24 -2.06 8.11 5.75
N LEU A 25 -0.97 7.75 5.07
CA LEU A 25 -0.34 6.43 5.24
C LEU A 25 0.23 6.26 6.65
N VAL A 26 0.93 7.27 7.17
CA VAL A 26 1.46 7.26 8.56
C VAL A 26 0.32 7.16 9.57
N LEU A 27 -0.77 7.90 9.39
CA LEU A 27 -1.96 7.81 10.23
C LEU A 27 -2.55 6.39 10.23
N GLY A 28 -2.64 5.76 9.06
CA GLY A 28 -3.08 4.38 8.92
C GLY A 28 -2.20 3.40 9.68
N LEU A 29 -0.87 3.56 9.59
CA LEU A 29 0.10 2.76 10.35
C LEU A 29 -0.03 2.98 11.86
N ILE A 30 -0.29 4.21 12.31
CA ILE A 30 -0.53 4.51 13.73
C ILE A 30 -1.80 3.82 14.23
N PHE A 31 -2.90 3.86 13.46
CA PHE A 31 -4.12 3.14 13.83
C PHE A 31 -3.92 1.63 13.87
N LEU A 32 -3.18 1.07 12.91
CA LEU A 32 -2.80 -0.35 12.90
C LEU A 32 -1.98 -0.72 14.15
N ALA A 33 -1.02 0.12 14.52
CA ALA A 33 -0.24 -0.05 15.74
C ALA A 33 -1.11 0.04 17.00
N TYR A 34 -2.09 0.94 17.03
CA TYR A 34 -3.01 1.12 18.15
C TYR A 34 -3.98 -0.05 18.32
N MET A 35 -4.49 -0.61 17.22
CA MET A 35 -5.44 -1.73 17.25
C MET A 35 -4.75 -3.07 17.52
N SER A 36 -3.43 -3.14 17.36
CA SER A 36 -2.67 -4.35 17.63
C SER A 36 -2.57 -4.60 19.13
N SER A 37 -3.13 -5.71 19.57
CA SER A 37 -3.08 -6.20 20.96
C SER A 37 -1.70 -6.77 21.36
N THR A 38 -0.74 -6.77 20.43
CA THR A 38 0.61 -7.29 20.62
C THR A 38 1.62 -6.18 20.87
N SER A 39 2.84 -6.53 21.28
CA SER A 39 3.94 -5.59 21.49
C SER A 39 4.18 -4.67 20.28
N LEU A 40 4.17 -3.35 20.55
CA LEU A 40 4.43 -2.28 19.58
C LEU A 40 5.61 -2.54 18.63
N PRO A 41 6.81 -2.97 19.08
CA PRO A 41 7.92 -3.24 18.17
C PRO A 41 7.67 -4.40 17.22
N ARG A 42 6.90 -5.42 17.63
CA ARG A 42 6.55 -6.55 16.74
C ARG A 42 5.58 -6.09 15.65
N THR A 43 4.61 -5.25 16.00
CA THR A 43 3.65 -4.70 15.05
C THR A 43 4.33 -3.82 14.00
N LEU A 44 5.25 -2.96 14.43
CA LEU A 44 6.06 -2.12 13.54
C LEU A 44 6.94 -2.96 12.60
N LEU A 45 7.57 -4.02 13.11
CA LEU A 45 8.37 -4.94 12.30
C LEU A 45 7.52 -5.65 11.24
N MET A 46 6.34 -6.17 11.61
CA MET A 46 5.43 -6.83 10.67
C MET A 46 4.87 -5.85 9.64
N ALA A 47 4.54 -4.62 10.04
CA ALA A 47 4.10 -3.57 9.12
C ALA A 47 5.21 -3.17 8.13
N CYS A 48 6.43 -2.98 8.61
CA CYS A 48 7.59 -2.69 7.77
C CYS A 48 7.87 -3.84 6.79
N PHE A 49 7.77 -5.08 7.26
CA PHE A 49 7.91 -6.26 6.41
C PHE A 49 6.82 -6.33 5.34
N GLY A 50 5.56 -6.08 5.70
CA GLY A 50 4.46 -5.99 4.73
C GLY A 50 4.63 -4.86 3.72
N LEU A 51 5.12 -3.70 4.14
CA LEU A 51 5.44 -2.59 3.24
C LEU A 51 6.57 -2.96 2.27
N LEU A 52 7.64 -3.61 2.75
CA LEU A 52 8.72 -4.10 1.89
C LEU A 52 8.22 -5.10 0.86
N LEU A 53 7.41 -6.08 1.29
CA LEU A 53 6.82 -7.07 0.39
C LEU A 53 5.85 -6.43 -0.62
N GLY A 54 5.07 -5.44 -0.20
CA GLY A 54 4.16 -4.70 -1.07
C GLY A 54 4.85 -3.76 -2.07
N THR A 55 6.15 -3.50 -1.92
CA THR A 55 6.93 -2.75 -2.93
C THR A 55 7.39 -3.61 -4.10
N ILE A 56 7.18 -4.94 -4.03
CA ILE A 56 7.44 -5.87 -5.13
C ILE A 56 6.23 -5.81 -6.06
N ASP A 57 6.39 -5.18 -7.22
CA ASP A 57 5.35 -5.02 -8.25
C ASP A 57 5.98 -4.60 -9.58
N ILE A 58 5.21 -4.67 -10.67
CA ILE A 58 5.57 -4.06 -11.94
C ILE A 58 5.27 -2.55 -11.93
N ASP A 59 6.22 -1.74 -12.39
CA ASP A 59 5.96 -0.32 -12.63
C ASP A 59 4.98 -0.20 -13.80
N ASN A 60 3.74 0.17 -13.50
CA ASN A 60 2.65 0.32 -14.45
C ASN A 60 2.84 1.45 -15.49
N MET A 61 3.76 2.39 -15.27
CA MET A 61 4.10 3.43 -16.25
C MET A 61 5.22 3.01 -17.19
N THR A 62 6.19 2.22 -16.72
CA THR A 62 7.40 1.89 -17.51
C THR A 62 7.51 0.42 -17.91
N GLY A 63 6.67 -0.47 -17.36
CA GLY A 63 6.72 -1.92 -17.61
C GLY A 63 7.94 -2.61 -17.00
N HIS A 64 8.72 -1.91 -16.17
CA HIS A 64 9.88 -2.47 -15.50
C HIS A 64 9.49 -3.13 -14.18
N PHE A 65 9.93 -4.37 -14.01
CA PHE A 65 9.77 -5.12 -12.76
C PHE A 65 10.57 -4.48 -11.62
N ARG A 66 9.90 -4.05 -10.55
CA ARG A 66 10.56 -3.64 -9.30
C ARG A 66 10.65 -4.85 -8.39
N TYR A 67 11.88 -5.31 -8.14
CA TYR A 67 12.17 -6.44 -7.26
C TYR A 67 11.58 -7.80 -7.68
N SER A 68 11.17 -8.02 -8.95
CA SER A 68 10.63 -9.33 -9.39
C SER A 68 11.69 -10.41 -9.67
N PHE A 69 13.00 -10.12 -9.56
CA PHE A 69 14.09 -11.12 -9.68
C PHE A 69 13.98 -12.08 -10.90
N ASP A 70 13.45 -11.63 -12.04
CA ASP A 70 13.20 -12.41 -13.28
C ASP A 70 12.08 -13.46 -13.19
N ILE A 71 11.26 -13.40 -12.14
CA ILE A 71 10.11 -14.28 -11.90
C ILE A 71 8.84 -13.53 -12.34
N ALA A 72 8.18 -14.00 -13.40
CA ALA A 72 7.01 -13.33 -13.99
C ALA A 72 5.84 -13.24 -13.01
N GLU A 73 5.71 -14.21 -12.10
CA GLU A 73 4.67 -14.25 -11.07
C GLU A 73 4.84 -13.16 -10.01
N LEU A 74 6.05 -12.63 -9.79
CA LEU A 74 6.28 -11.48 -8.90
C LEU A 74 6.02 -10.14 -9.61
N GLY A 75 5.71 -10.17 -10.90
CA GLY A 75 5.34 -8.99 -11.68
C GLY A 75 3.93 -8.48 -11.40
N ASP A 76 3.02 -9.36 -10.98
CA ASP A 76 1.66 -9.01 -10.58
C ASP A 76 1.57 -8.66 -9.08
N GLY A 77 2.74 -8.46 -8.46
CA GLY A 77 2.93 -8.31 -7.03
C GLY A 77 2.77 -9.60 -6.24
N ILE A 78 2.91 -9.51 -4.91
CA ILE A 78 2.63 -10.67 -4.06
C ILE A 78 1.12 -10.82 -3.92
N GLY A 79 0.57 -11.88 -4.51
CA GLY A 79 -0.85 -12.20 -4.40
C GLY A 79 -1.30 -12.21 -2.93
N ILE A 80 -2.27 -11.35 -2.60
CA ILE A 80 -2.85 -11.30 -1.24
C ILE A 80 -3.44 -12.66 -0.84
N VAL A 81 -3.91 -13.44 -1.81
CA VAL A 81 -4.46 -14.80 -1.62
C VAL A 81 -3.40 -15.78 -1.11
N PRO A 82 -2.25 -16.01 -1.79
CA PRO A 82 -1.19 -16.87 -1.25
C PRO A 82 -0.64 -16.40 0.10
N VAL A 83 -0.53 -15.08 0.33
CA VAL A 83 -0.10 -14.53 1.62
C VAL A 83 -1.10 -14.80 2.75
N ALA A 84 -2.40 -14.68 2.46
CA ALA A 84 -3.46 -14.91 3.46
C ALA A 84 -3.67 -16.40 3.77
N ILE A 85 -3.40 -17.29 2.81
CA ILE A 85 -3.59 -18.74 2.95
C ILE A 85 -2.32 -19.43 3.50
N GLY A 86 -1.14 -18.83 3.34
CA GLY A 86 0.12 -19.34 3.89
C GLY A 86 0.66 -20.56 3.15
N LEU A 87 0.61 -20.52 1.81
CA LEU A 87 1.14 -21.56 0.92
C LEU A 87 2.66 -21.53 0.82
#